data_AF-A0A2H9NW89-F1
#
_entry.id   AF-A0A2H9NW89-F1
#
_cell.length_a   1.000
_cell.length_b   1.000
_cell.length_c   1.000
_cell.angle_alpha   90.00
_cell.angle_beta   90.00
_cell.angle_gamma   90.00
#
_symmetry.space_group_name_H-M   'P 1'
#
loop_
_entity.id
_entity.type
_entity.pdbx_description
1 polymer ?
#
loop_
_entity_poly.entity_id
_entity_poly.type
_entity_poly.pdbx_seq_one_letter_code
_entity_poly.pdbx_strand_id
1 'polypeptide(L)'
;MNYAPKKIVIFDLDGTLTPSKSAADPEMIALLGKLLEKKKVAVISGGSFSQFKKQLVSVLTCTEEQLRNLYLFPTCSTTMYRYHEGAWHQEYAEILAA
;
A
#
# COMPACT_ATOMS: atom_id res chain seq x y z
N MET A 1 1.64 -11.29 -22.03
CA MET A 1 0.64 -10.22 -21.94
C MET A 1 1.35 -8.88 -21.83
N ASN A 2 0.87 -7.82 -22.50
CA ASN A 2 1.43 -6.47 -22.37
C ASN A 2 0.65 -5.66 -21.33
N TYR A 3 1.28 -5.35 -20.19
CA TYR A 3 0.67 -4.59 -19.10
C TYR A 3 0.99 -3.08 -19.13
N ALA A 4 1.81 -2.64 -20.08
CA ALA A 4 2.20 -1.23 -20.22
C ALA A 4 1.02 -0.22 -20.26
N PRO A 5 -0.12 -0.48 -20.91
CA PRO A 5 -1.23 0.48 -20.95
C PRO A 5 -2.02 0.55 -19.63
N LYS A 6 -1.83 -0.40 -18.70
CA LYS A 6 -2.51 -0.36 -17.40
C LYS A 6 -1.96 0.82 -16.59
N LYS A 7 -2.86 1.60 -15.99
CA LYS A 7 -2.51 2.82 -15.23
C LYS A 7 -2.35 2.55 -13.73
N ILE A 8 -3.02 1.53 -13.24
CA ILE A 8 -3.10 1.18 -11.82
C ILE A 8 -2.83 -0.32 -11.69
N VAL A 9 -2.09 -0.68 -10.65
CA VAL A 9 -1.90 -2.07 -10.20
C VAL A 9 -2.43 -2.19 -8.79
N ILE A 10 -3.18 -3.25 -8.51
CA ILE A 10 -3.78 -3.49 -7.19
C ILE A 10 -3.25 -4.82 -6.68
N PHE A 11 -2.78 -4.83 -5.44
CA PHE A 11 -2.29 -6.02 -4.75
C PHE A 11 -3.09 -6.26 -3.48
N ASP A 12 -3.27 -7.54 -3.14
CA ASP A 12 -3.47 -7.91 -1.75
C ASP A 12 -2.16 -7.72 -0.95
N LEU A 13 -2.26 -7.64 0.37
CA LEU A 13 -1.09 -7.49 1.25
C LEU A 13 -0.56 -8.86 1.70
N ASP A 14 -1.33 -9.58 2.51
CA ASP A 14 -0.87 -10.71 3.32
C ASP A 14 -0.77 -11.99 2.48
N GLY A 15 0.44 -12.55 2.34
CA GLY A 15 0.67 -13.70 1.46
C GLY A 15 0.81 -13.33 -0.03
N THR A 16 0.76 -12.03 -0.36
CA THR A 16 0.97 -11.53 -1.73
C THR A 16 2.20 -10.61 -1.79
N LEU A 17 2.16 -9.45 -1.14
CA LEU A 17 3.31 -8.54 -1.05
C LEU A 17 4.22 -8.87 0.14
N THR A 18 3.68 -9.54 1.15
CA THR A 18 4.42 -9.91 2.34
C THR A 18 4.24 -11.40 2.64
N PRO A 19 5.22 -12.07 3.27
CA PRO A 19 4.95 -13.32 3.95
C PRO A 19 3.87 -13.08 5.01
N SER A 20 3.00 -14.08 5.24
CA SER A 20 1.86 -13.89 6.15
C SER A 20 2.30 -13.31 7.51
N LYS A 21 1.64 -12.22 7.88
CA LYS A 21 1.79 -11.46 9.13
C LYS A 21 3.18 -10.89 9.41
N SER A 22 4.02 -10.83 8.39
CA SER A 22 5.45 -10.47 8.48
C SER A 22 5.80 -9.27 7.59
N ALA A 23 6.97 -8.67 7.82
CA ALA A 23 7.42 -7.55 7.00
C ALA A 23 7.74 -7.99 5.57
N ALA A 24 7.48 -7.12 4.60
CA ALA A 24 7.98 -7.26 3.23
C ALA A 24 9.51 -7.36 3.25
N ASP A 25 10.05 -8.22 2.39
CA ASP A 25 11.49 -8.33 2.24
C ASP A 25 12.07 -7.13 1.45
N PRO A 26 13.38 -6.85 1.58
CA PRO A 26 14.01 -5.71 0.92
C PRO A 26 13.92 -5.72 -0.62
N GLU A 27 13.90 -6.91 -1.25
CA GLU A 27 13.78 -7.02 -2.70
C GLU A 27 12.39 -6.57 -3.16
N MET A 28 11.33 -7.04 -2.48
CA MET A 28 9.96 -6.62 -2.74
C MET A 28 9.77 -5.11 -2.58
N ILE A 29 10.36 -4.50 -1.55
CA ILE A 29 10.31 -3.05 -1.35
C ILE A 29 11.00 -2.30 -2.49
N ALA A 30 12.17 -2.77 -2.93
CA ALA A 30 12.88 -2.17 -4.06
C ALA A 30 12.08 -2.28 -5.38
N LEU A 31 11.42 -3.41 -5.61
CA LEU A 31 10.55 -3.61 -6.79
C LEU A 31 9.30 -2.73 -6.74
N LEU A 32 8.67 -2.62 -5.57
CA LEU A 32 7.52 -1.74 -5.35
C LEU A 32 7.88 -0.28 -5.62
N GLY A 33 9.04 0.19 -5.14
CA GLY A 33 9.54 1.54 -5.43
C GLY A 33 9.67 1.81 -6.93
N LYS A 34 10.29 0.89 -7.69
CA LYS A 34 10.41 0.99 -9.16
C LYS A 34 9.05 0.99 -9.86
N LEU A 35 8.05 0.31 -9.30
CA LEU A 35 6.69 0.31 -9.85
C LEU A 35 5.99 1.64 -9.59
N LEU A 36 6.14 2.20 -8.38
CA LEU A 36 5.56 3.48 -7.96
C LEU A 36 6.08 4.67 -8.76
N GLU A 37 7.28 4.60 -9.33
CA GLU A 37 7.80 5.59 -10.30
C GLU A 37 6.98 5.65 -11.59
N LYS A 38 6.35 4.53 -11.96
CA LYS A 38 5.74 4.36 -13.29
C LYS A 38 4.22 4.33 -13.23
N LYS A 39 3.66 3.89 -12.11
CA LYS A 39 2.25 3.51 -11.97
C LYS A 39 1.74 3.84 -10.58
N LYS A 40 0.43 4.06 -10.50
CA LYS A 40 -0.28 4.08 -9.22
C LYS A 40 -0.44 2.66 -8.71
N VAL A 41 -0.20 2.45 -7.42
CA VAL A 41 -0.35 1.16 -6.76
C VAL A 41 -1.34 1.29 -5.61
N ALA A 42 -2.34 0.40 -5.58
CA ALA A 42 -3.22 0.24 -4.45
C ALA A 42 -2.91 -1.08 -3.73
N VAL A 43 -2.81 -1.05 -2.41
CA VAL A 43 -2.65 -2.24 -1.58
C VAL A 43 -3.89 -2.38 -0.71
N ILE A 44 -4.60 -3.49 -0.85
CA ILE A 44 -5.87 -3.76 -0.17
C ILE A 44 -5.67 -4.95 0.75
N SER A 45 -6.25 -4.93 1.94
CA SER A 45 -6.27 -6.11 2.81
C SER A 45 -7.41 -6.03 3.82
N GLY A 46 -7.81 -7.18 4.38
CA GLY A 46 -8.67 -7.23 5.56
C GLY A 46 -7.97 -6.77 6.85
N GLY A 47 -6.64 -6.63 6.84
CA GLY A 47 -5.85 -6.15 7.98
C GLY A 47 -6.10 -4.69 8.32
N SER A 48 -5.84 -4.31 9.57
CA SER A 48 -5.93 -2.91 10.04
C SER A 48 -4.75 -2.08 9.53
N PHE A 49 -4.85 -0.74 9.64
CA PHE A 49 -3.71 0.12 9.32
C PHE A 49 -2.46 -0.16 10.17
N SER A 50 -2.63 -0.71 11.39
CA SER A 50 -1.50 -1.17 12.21
C SER A 50 -0.78 -2.37 11.57
N GLN A 51 -1.52 -3.29 10.96
CA GLN A 51 -0.95 -4.39 10.21
C GLN A 51 -0.21 -3.89 8.97
N PHE A 52 -0.78 -2.94 8.22
CA PHE A 52 -0.08 -2.27 7.12
C PHE A 52 1.22 -1.62 7.60
N LYS A 53 1.20 -0.95 8.76
CA LYS A 53 2.39 -0.34 9.34
C LYS A 53 3.50 -1.35 9.61
N LYS A 54 3.15 -2.46 10.28
CA LYS A 54 4.10 -3.53 10.60
C LYS A 54 4.66 -4.22 9.34
N GLN A 55 3.81 -4.46 8.35
CA GLN A 55 4.15 -5.32 7.23
C GLN A 55 4.80 -4.57 6.07
N LEU A 56 4.35 -3.35 5.78
CA LEU A 56 4.74 -2.61 4.58
C LEU A 56 5.29 -1.23 4.92
N VAL A 57 4.51 -0.39 5.61
CA VAL A 57 4.84 1.04 5.72
C VAL A 57 6.16 1.30 6.45
N SER A 58 6.44 0.56 7.54
CA SER A 58 7.65 0.79 8.34
C SER A 58 8.95 0.43 7.64
N VAL A 59 8.89 -0.35 6.55
CA VAL A 59 10.06 -0.81 5.79
C VAL A 59 10.19 -0.14 4.42
N LEU A 60 9.27 0.78 4.06
CA LEU A 60 9.35 1.53 2.82
C LEU A 60 10.56 2.47 2.83
N THR A 61 11.35 2.40 1.77
CA THR A 61 12.50 3.28 1.51
C THR A 61 12.25 4.21 0.32
N CYS A 62 10.97 4.42 -0.03
CA CYS A 62 10.55 5.21 -1.19
C CYS A 62 10.61 6.72 -0.93
N THR A 63 10.77 7.50 -1.99
CA THR A 63 10.69 8.96 -1.94
C THR A 63 9.25 9.44 -1.76
N GLU A 64 9.06 10.69 -1.31
CA GLU A 64 7.70 11.25 -1.17
C GLU A 64 6.91 11.23 -2.48
N GLU A 65 7.58 11.45 -3.63
CA GLU A 65 6.95 11.41 -4.94
C GLU A 65 6.43 10.01 -5.29
N GLN A 66 7.22 8.97 -5.00
CA GLN A 66 6.78 7.58 -5.15
C GLN A 66 5.63 7.25 -4.21
N LEU A 67 5.69 7.71 -2.95
CA LEU A 67 4.66 7.46 -1.95
C LEU A 67 3.31 8.11 -2.29
N ARG A 68 3.30 9.24 -3.00
CA ARG A 68 2.05 9.86 -3.53
C ARG A 68 1.31 8.94 -4.52
N ASN A 69 2.01 7.99 -5.14
CA ASN A 69 1.40 6.99 -6.03
C ASN A 69 0.96 5.71 -5.28
N LEU A 70 1.19 5.61 -3.98
CA LEU A 70 0.79 4.47 -3.15
C LEU A 70 -0.50 4.78 -2.37
N TYR A 71 -1.48 3.92 -2.54
CA TYR A 71 -2.80 4.01 -1.91
C TYR A 71 -2.99 2.80 -1.01
N LEU A 72 -3.35 3.00 0.26
CA LEU A 72 -3.53 1.91 1.21
C LEU A 72 -5.01 1.79 1.57
N PHE A 73 -5.56 0.59 1.45
CA PHE A 73 -6.96 0.28 1.76
C PHE A 73 -7.04 -0.84 2.81
N PRO A 74 -6.84 -0.51 4.10
CA PRO A 74 -7.06 -1.45 5.18
C PRO A 74 -8.54 -1.82 5.31
N THR A 75 -8.80 -2.83 6.15
CA THR A 75 -10.16 -3.22 6.59
C THR A 75 -11.12 -3.46 5.42
N CYS A 76 -10.67 -4.17 4.39
CA CYS A 76 -11.46 -4.43 3.17
C CYS A 76 -11.96 -3.14 2.51
N SER A 77 -11.13 -2.10 2.48
CA SER A 77 -11.42 -0.78 1.91
C SER A 77 -12.49 0.05 2.64
N THR A 78 -12.88 -0.31 3.86
CA THR A 78 -13.70 0.59 4.69
C THR A 78 -12.90 1.78 5.21
N THR A 79 -11.57 1.71 5.15
CA THR A 79 -10.68 2.85 5.41
C THR A 79 -9.72 3.02 4.24
N MET A 80 -9.24 4.24 4.05
CA MET A 80 -8.24 4.54 3.03
C MET A 80 -7.24 5.56 3.55
N TYR A 81 -5.96 5.32 3.24
CA TYR A 81 -4.86 6.21 3.57
C TYR A 81 -4.07 6.62 2.33
N ARG A 82 -3.62 7.88 2.33
CA ARG A 82 -2.83 8.49 1.27
C ARG A 82 -1.64 9.23 1.88
N TYR A 83 -0.52 9.22 1.16
CA TYR A 83 0.67 9.95 1.60
C TYR A 83 0.68 11.36 1.01
N HIS A 84 0.71 12.37 1.88
CA HIS A 84 0.94 13.76 1.51
C HIS A 84 1.50 14.53 2.72
N GLU A 85 2.11 15.69 2.49
CA GLU A 85 2.60 16.56 3.57
C GLU A 85 3.54 15.86 4.58
N GLY A 86 4.34 14.90 4.09
CA GLY A 86 5.30 14.16 4.91
C GLY A 86 4.70 13.01 5.75
N ALA A 87 3.40 12.75 5.65
CA ALA A 87 2.73 11.76 6.50
C ALA A 87 1.65 10.94 5.76
N TRP A 88 1.20 9.86 6.41
CA TRP A 88 0.03 9.10 6.00
C TRP A 88 -1.23 9.71 6.61
N HIS A 89 -2.16 10.12 5.77
CA HIS A 89 -3.44 10.70 6.16
C HIS A 89 -4.57 9.73 5.85
N GLN A 90 -5.51 9.60 6.78
CA GLN A 90 -6.74 8.86 6.55
C GLN A 90 -7.71 9.75 5.77
N GLU A 91 -8.03 9.37 4.54
CA GLU A 91 -8.91 10.17 3.68
C GLU A 91 -10.39 9.91 4.00
N TYR A 92 -10.72 8.67 4.35
CA TYR A 92 -12.04 8.29 4.84
C TYR A 92 -11.97 7.09 5.77
N ALA A 93 -13.01 6.94 6.59
CA ALA A 93 -13.28 5.74 7.37
C ALA A 93 -14.80 5.53 7.52
N GLU A 94 -15.29 4.44 6.94
CA GLU A 94 -16.64 3.95 7.09
C GLU A 94 -16.68 2.93 8.22
N ILE A 95 -16.99 3.39 9.42
CA ILE A 95 -17.09 2.56 10.61
C ILE A 95 -18.56 2.14 10.74
N LEU A 96 -18.82 0.83 10.66
CA LEU A 96 -20.13 0.30 11.01
C LEU A 96 -20.36 0.53 12.51
N ALA A 97 -21.19 1.52 12.82
CA ALA A 97 -21.78 1.67 14.15
C ALA A 97 -22.93 0.66 14.29
N ALA A 98 -22.93 -0.06 15.42
CA ALA A 98 -24.04 -0.91 15.83
C ALA A 98 -25.25 -0.08 16.28
#